data_AF-H6UH76-F1
#
_entry.id   AF-H6UH76-F1
#
_cell.length_a   1.000
_cell.length_b   1.000
_cell.length_c   1.000
_cell.angle_alpha   90.00
_cell.angle_beta   90.00
_cell.angle_gamma   90.00
#
_symmetry.space_group_name_H-M   'P 1'
#
loop_
_entity.id
_entity.type
_entity.pdbx_description
1 polymer ?
#
loop_
_entity_poly.entity_id
_entity_poly.type
_entity_poly.pdbx_seq_one_letter_code
_entity_poly.pdbx_strand_id
1 'polypeptide(L)'
;MKIVHYEANAPWIGRMKCPNPKCGKETPAWQSSGMSDSCPHFFCDTCSNVIHREQDHALLYENEINQELLDRIAATLPDCPCGGRFVPGANPKCPSCKTEYVHQWDAVKRLNVPFMPILDGSCLIRDRLYSYEVCIGSKPKYWWRLFTNALTSLGKGRS
;
A
#
# COMPACT_ATOMS: atom_id res chain seq x y z
N MET A 1 0.97 13.73 -6.74
CA MET A 1 0.34 12.38 -6.78
C MET A 1 -1.17 12.56 -6.80
N LYS A 2 -1.91 11.84 -7.65
CA LYS A 2 -3.38 11.93 -7.73
C LYS A 2 -4.00 11.31 -6.47
N ILE A 3 -5.08 11.89 -5.96
CA ILE A 3 -5.87 11.30 -4.88
C ILE A 3 -7.08 10.60 -5.50
N VAL A 4 -7.31 9.34 -5.12
CA VAL A 4 -8.52 8.58 -5.50
C VAL A 4 -9.41 8.44 -4.27
N HIS A 5 -10.68 8.83 -4.42
CA HIS A 5 -11.68 8.76 -3.36
C HIS A 5 -12.47 7.46 -3.41
N TYR A 6 -12.65 6.83 -2.26
CA TYR A 6 -13.60 5.73 -2.06
C TYR A 6 -14.59 6.09 -0.94
N GLU A 7 -15.87 5.85 -1.21
CA GLU A 7 -16.95 5.97 -0.23
C GLU A 7 -16.74 4.95 0.92
N ALA A 8 -17.02 5.36 2.16
CA ALA A 8 -16.80 4.51 3.33
C ALA A 8 -17.63 3.21 3.35
N ASN A 9 -18.76 3.19 2.64
CA ASN A 9 -19.69 2.07 2.54
C ASN A 9 -19.49 1.22 1.28
N ALA A 10 -18.46 1.51 0.47
CA ALA A 10 -18.19 0.70 -0.71
C ALA A 10 -17.81 -0.74 -0.29
N PRO A 11 -18.22 -1.78 -1.04
CA PRO A 11 -18.14 -3.17 -0.59
C PRO A 11 -16.71 -3.70 -0.45
N TRP A 12 -15.72 -3.04 -1.08
CA TRP A 12 -14.30 -3.33 -0.99
C TRP A 12 -13.57 -2.50 0.08
N ILE A 13 -14.30 -1.79 0.95
CA ILE A 13 -13.74 -1.04 2.07
C ILE A 13 -13.96 -1.82 3.37
N GLY A 14 -12.85 -2.25 3.98
CA GLY A 14 -12.81 -2.87 5.29
C GLY A 14 -12.26 -1.94 6.37
N ARG A 15 -12.27 -2.40 7.61
CA ARG A 15 -11.60 -1.73 8.74
C ARG A 15 -10.52 -2.64 9.30
N MET A 16 -9.29 -2.15 9.31
CA MET A 16 -8.15 -2.84 9.92
C MET A 16 -7.98 -2.38 11.36
N LYS A 17 -8.33 -3.25 12.31
CA LYS A 17 -8.10 -3.01 13.74
C LYS A 17 -6.63 -3.21 14.08
N CYS A 18 -6.01 -2.20 14.68
CA CYS A 18 -4.61 -2.26 15.08
C CYS A 18 -4.36 -3.45 16.04
N PRO A 19 -3.35 -4.30 15.79
CA PRO A 19 -3.06 -5.45 16.64
C PRO A 19 -2.43 -5.06 17.98
N ASN A 20 -1.93 -3.82 18.12
CA ASN A 20 -1.47 -3.30 19.40
C ASN A 20 -2.69 -2.98 20.30
N PRO A 21 -2.88 -3.70 21.42
CA PRO A 21 -4.05 -3.54 22.28
C PRO A 21 -4.12 -2.16 22.95
N LYS A 22 -2.98 -1.47 23.13
CA LYS A 22 -2.95 -0.10 23.66
C LYS A 22 -3.40 0.94 22.63
N CYS A 23 -3.30 0.62 21.34
CA CYS A 23 -3.72 1.53 20.27
C CYS A 23 -5.20 1.35 19.93
N GLY A 24 -5.66 0.12 19.70
CA GLY A 24 -7.07 -0.21 19.41
C GLY A 24 -7.70 0.43 18.16
N LYS A 25 -6.99 1.32 17.47
CA LYS A 25 -7.51 2.14 16.36
C LYS A 25 -7.93 1.29 15.17
N GLU A 26 -9.12 1.57 14.65
CA GLU A 26 -9.57 1.06 13.36
C GLU A 26 -9.19 2.02 12.25
N THR A 27 -8.54 1.50 11.21
CA THR A 27 -8.17 2.28 10.02
C THR A 27 -8.94 1.75 8.81
N PRO A 28 -9.70 2.60 8.10
CA PRO A 28 -10.32 2.19 6.84
C PRO A 28 -9.26 1.77 5.83
N ALA A 29 -9.54 0.69 5.10
CA ALA A 29 -8.64 0.15 4.09
C ALA A 29 -9.42 -0.28 2.85
N TRP A 30 -8.90 0.08 1.69
CA TRP A 30 -9.32 -0.55 0.44
C TRP A 30 -8.70 -1.94 0.38
N GLN A 31 -9.49 -2.93 0.01
CA GLN A 31 -9.06 -4.32 -0.04
C GLN A 31 -9.37 -4.88 -1.41
N SER A 32 -8.34 -5.41 -2.06
CA SER A 32 -8.53 -6.17 -3.29
C SER A 32 -9.36 -7.44 -3.00
N SER A 33 -10.18 -7.87 -3.96
CA SER A 33 -10.85 -9.17 -3.83
C SER A 33 -9.82 -10.27 -4.03
N GLY A 34 -9.99 -11.41 -3.35
CA GLY A 34 -9.13 -12.59 -3.56
C GLY A 34 -9.18 -13.17 -4.99
N MET A 35 -10.07 -12.64 -5.84
CA MET A 35 -10.18 -12.96 -7.27
C MET A 35 -9.41 -11.98 -8.17
N SER A 36 -8.81 -10.93 -7.60
CA SER A 36 -8.05 -9.94 -8.35
C SER A 36 -6.58 -10.34 -8.48
N ASP A 37 -5.97 -9.94 -9.58
CA ASP A 37 -4.55 -10.19 -9.85
C ASP A 37 -3.68 -9.06 -9.26
N SER A 38 -3.66 -8.99 -7.93
CA SER A 38 -2.93 -7.95 -7.18
C SER A 38 -1.64 -8.49 -6.54
N CYS A 39 -1.02 -9.48 -7.17
CA CYS A 39 0.22 -10.12 -6.70
C CYS A 39 1.27 -10.15 -7.82
N PRO A 40 2.57 -10.04 -7.50
CA PRO A 40 3.12 -9.78 -6.18
C PRO A 40 3.00 -8.28 -5.81
N HIS A 41 2.93 -7.98 -4.52
CA HIS A 41 2.94 -6.60 -4.02
C HIS A 41 3.81 -6.48 -2.76
N PHE A 42 4.41 -5.30 -2.56
CA PHE A 42 5.38 -5.08 -1.48
C PHE A 42 5.08 -3.80 -0.72
N PHE A 43 5.17 -3.86 0.61
CA PHE A 43 4.95 -2.70 1.48
C PHE A 43 6.27 -2.01 1.81
N CYS A 44 6.17 -0.72 2.13
CA CYS A 44 7.30 0.04 2.63
C CYS A 44 7.67 -0.40 4.06
N ASP A 45 8.96 -0.45 4.36
CA ASP A 45 9.52 -0.74 5.69
C ASP A 45 9.23 0.36 6.73
N THR A 46 8.85 1.55 6.28
CA THR A 46 8.69 2.75 7.13
C THR A 46 7.24 3.22 7.20
N CYS A 47 6.52 3.18 6.08
CA CYS A 47 5.10 3.59 6.00
C CYS A 47 4.22 2.44 5.50
N SER A 48 2.98 2.77 5.11
CA SER A 48 2.00 1.79 4.62
C SER A 48 1.76 1.90 3.11
N ASN A 49 2.61 2.63 2.39
CA ASN A 49 2.59 2.62 0.94
C ASN A 49 2.88 1.21 0.43
N VAL A 50 2.28 0.88 -0.70
CA VAL A 50 2.44 -0.40 -1.37
C VAL A 50 2.88 -0.16 -2.80
N ILE A 51 3.74 -1.03 -3.31
CA ILE A 51 4.11 -1.07 -4.71
C ILE A 51 3.58 -2.35 -5.35
N HIS A 52 2.97 -2.20 -6.53
CA HIS A 52 2.50 -3.28 -7.39
C HIS A 52 2.92 -2.96 -8.82
N ARG A 53 3.84 -3.77 -9.37
CA ARG A 53 4.47 -3.53 -10.67
C ARG A 53 4.10 -4.64 -11.65
N GLU A 54 3.81 -4.25 -12.87
CA GLU A 54 3.56 -5.17 -13.98
C GLU A 54 4.78 -6.05 -14.26
N GLN A 55 5.99 -5.50 -14.14
CA GLN A 55 7.21 -6.29 -14.33
C GLN A 55 7.37 -7.42 -13.31
N ASP A 56 6.93 -7.22 -12.06
CA ASP A 56 7.05 -8.26 -11.01
C ASP A 56 5.98 -9.33 -11.22
N HIS A 57 4.81 -8.93 -11.74
CA HIS A 57 3.74 -9.83 -12.16
C HIS A 57 4.19 -10.73 -13.32
N ALA A 58 4.83 -10.16 -14.35
CA ALA A 58 5.37 -10.93 -15.47
C ALA A 58 6.42 -11.95 -15.01
N LEU A 59 7.32 -11.55 -14.09
CA LEU A 59 8.30 -12.46 -13.50
C LEU A 59 7.62 -13.61 -12.73
N LEU A 60 6.55 -13.35 -12.01
CA LEU A 60 5.79 -14.37 -11.29
C LEU A 60 5.14 -15.39 -12.24
N TYR A 61 4.64 -14.95 -13.39
CA TYR A 61 4.01 -15.82 -14.39
C TYR A 61 5.03 -16.74 -15.09
N GLU A 62 6.25 -16.25 -15.29
CA GLU A 62 7.30 -16.95 -16.05
C GLU A 62 8.19 -17.87 -15.20
N ASN A 63 8.11 -17.81 -13.86
CA ASN A 63 9.06 -18.47 -12.97
C ASN A 63 8.35 -19.25 -11.85
N GLU A 64 9.04 -20.27 -11.33
CA GLU A 64 8.58 -20.95 -10.11
C GLU A 64 8.71 -20.04 -8.88
N ILE A 65 7.76 -20.15 -7.96
CA ILE A 65 7.75 -19.37 -6.72
C ILE A 65 8.72 -19.97 -5.72
N ASN A 66 9.85 -19.32 -5.58
CA ASN A 66 10.92 -19.70 -4.67
C ASN A 66 11.67 -18.46 -4.16
N GLN A 67 12.69 -18.69 -3.32
CA GLN A 67 13.50 -17.61 -2.75
C GLN A 67 14.30 -16.86 -3.81
N GLU A 68 14.78 -17.53 -4.86
CA GLU A 68 15.56 -16.90 -5.93
C GLU A 68 14.72 -15.86 -6.69
N LEU A 69 13.47 -16.18 -7.01
CA LEU A 69 12.53 -15.24 -7.62
C LEU A 69 12.29 -14.02 -6.70
N LEU A 70 12.09 -14.27 -5.40
CA LEU A 70 11.89 -13.21 -4.42
C LEU A 70 13.09 -12.26 -4.37
N ASP A 71 14.30 -12.79 -4.34
CA ASP A 71 15.54 -12.01 -4.28
C ASP A 71 15.75 -11.20 -5.56
N ARG A 72 15.44 -11.78 -6.72
CA ARG A 72 15.47 -11.07 -8.03
C ARG A 72 14.52 -9.88 -8.04
N ILE A 73 13.28 -10.05 -7.56
CA ILE A 73 12.32 -8.94 -7.47
C ILE A 73 12.84 -7.89 -6.46
N ALA A 74 13.25 -8.33 -5.27
CA ALA A 74 13.71 -7.47 -4.19
C ALA A 74 14.86 -6.56 -4.60
N ALA A 75 15.81 -7.07 -5.39
CA ALA A 75 16.96 -6.33 -5.89
C ALA A 75 16.59 -5.13 -6.78
N THR A 76 15.37 -5.11 -7.33
CA THR A 76 14.90 -4.06 -8.24
C THR A 76 13.84 -3.15 -7.61
N LEU A 77 13.45 -3.39 -6.35
CA LEU A 77 12.45 -2.57 -5.68
C LEU A 77 13.00 -1.15 -5.44
N PRO A 78 12.24 -0.09 -5.79
CA PRO A 78 12.70 1.27 -5.61
C PRO A 78 12.59 1.71 -4.14
N ASP A 79 13.20 2.86 -3.83
CA ASP A 79 12.90 3.56 -2.59
C ASP A 79 11.46 4.12 -2.60
N CYS A 80 10.85 4.17 -1.42
CA CYS A 80 9.51 4.70 -1.24
C CYS A 80 9.55 6.24 -1.15
N PRO A 81 8.57 6.98 -1.71
CA PRO A 81 8.50 8.44 -1.61
C PRO A 81 8.48 9.02 -0.19
N CYS A 82 8.26 8.20 0.85
CA CYS A 82 8.38 8.63 2.24
C CYS A 82 9.82 8.66 2.77
N GLY A 83 10.81 8.20 1.99
CA GLY A 83 12.22 8.04 2.39
C GLY A 83 12.58 6.64 2.91
N GLY A 84 11.61 5.73 3.04
CA GLY A 84 11.85 4.30 3.34
C GLY A 84 12.07 3.46 2.08
N ARG A 85 11.97 2.13 2.19
CA ARG A 85 12.16 1.20 1.07
C ARG A 85 11.03 0.16 0.97
N PHE A 86 10.65 -0.21 -0.25
CA PHE A 86 9.78 -1.37 -0.46
C PHE A 86 10.60 -2.65 -0.32
N VAL A 87 10.17 -3.56 0.56
CA VAL A 87 10.93 -4.79 0.84
C VAL A 87 10.02 -6.01 0.96
N PRO A 88 10.52 -7.21 0.62
CA PRO A 88 9.86 -8.46 0.97
C PRO A 88 9.52 -8.56 2.45
N GLY A 89 8.36 -9.13 2.78
CA GLY A 89 7.98 -9.40 4.16
C GLY A 89 7.46 -8.19 4.95
N ALA A 90 7.71 -6.95 4.51
CA ALA A 90 7.14 -5.77 5.15
C ALA A 90 5.61 -5.79 5.09
N ASN A 91 4.97 -5.16 6.09
CA ASN A 91 3.53 -5.15 6.25
C ASN A 91 3.00 -3.72 6.32
N PRO A 92 1.69 -3.52 6.07
CA PRO A 92 1.04 -2.27 6.42
C PRO A 92 1.29 -1.95 7.90
N LYS A 93 1.36 -0.67 8.21
CA LYS A 93 1.61 -0.15 9.55
C LYS A 93 0.42 0.67 10.02
N CYS A 94 0.06 0.52 11.29
CA CYS A 94 -0.97 1.36 11.89
C CYS A 94 -0.55 2.84 11.74
N PRO A 95 -1.39 3.72 11.16
CA PRO A 95 -1.02 5.11 10.98
C PRO A 95 -0.79 5.84 12.31
N SER A 96 -1.35 5.33 13.41
CA SER A 96 -1.27 5.95 14.74
C SER A 96 -0.04 5.54 15.56
N CYS A 97 0.26 4.24 15.61
CA CYS A 97 1.32 3.71 16.50
C CYS A 97 2.42 2.94 15.76
N LYS A 98 2.34 2.85 14.42
CA LYS A 98 3.29 2.17 13.54
C LYS A 98 3.42 0.65 13.72
N THR A 99 2.67 0.03 14.64
CA THR A 99 2.60 -1.43 14.74
C THR A 99 2.17 -2.05 13.41
N GLU A 100 2.90 -3.09 12.99
CA GLU A 100 2.65 -3.81 11.75
C GLU A 100 1.41 -4.72 11.83
N TYR A 101 0.67 -4.79 10.72
CA TYR A 101 -0.38 -5.79 10.51
C TYR A 101 0.26 -7.05 9.91
N VAL A 102 0.91 -7.85 10.76
CA VAL A 102 1.72 -9.00 10.35
C VAL A 102 0.87 -10.03 9.59
N HIS A 103 1.37 -10.44 8.42
CA HIS A 103 0.80 -11.54 7.64
C HIS A 103 1.32 -12.90 8.17
N GLN A 104 0.47 -13.92 8.14
CA GLN A 104 0.79 -15.26 8.67
C GLN A 104 1.76 -16.07 7.79
N TRP A 105 1.89 -15.71 6.51
CA TRP A 105 2.79 -16.37 5.56
C TRP A 105 4.12 -15.62 5.44
N ASP A 106 5.18 -16.39 5.16
CA ASP A 106 6.49 -15.87 4.81
C ASP A 106 6.50 -15.08 3.49
N ALA A 107 7.60 -14.39 3.21
CA ALA A 107 7.71 -13.50 2.06
C ALA A 107 7.64 -14.24 0.71
N VAL A 108 8.10 -15.49 0.63
CA VAL A 108 8.06 -16.30 -0.61
C VAL A 108 6.63 -16.69 -0.94
N LYS A 109 5.91 -17.27 0.03
CA LYS A 109 4.48 -17.62 -0.13
C LYS A 109 3.62 -16.39 -0.43
N ARG A 110 4.03 -15.21 0.04
CA ARG A 110 3.34 -13.94 -0.22
C ARG A 110 3.45 -13.45 -1.66
N LEU A 111 4.36 -13.99 -2.48
CA LEU A 111 4.40 -13.67 -3.91
C LEU A 111 3.08 -14.00 -4.63
N ASN A 112 2.32 -14.98 -4.11
CA ASN A 112 1.04 -15.42 -4.66
C ASN A 112 -0.19 -14.90 -3.90
N VAL A 113 -0.04 -13.95 -2.99
CA VAL A 113 -1.18 -13.44 -2.20
C VAL A 113 -1.90 -12.34 -2.98
N PRO A 114 -3.14 -12.58 -3.47
CA PRO A 114 -3.87 -11.57 -4.24
C PRO A 114 -4.48 -10.48 -3.34
N PHE A 115 -4.46 -10.67 -2.01
CA PHE A 115 -5.04 -9.74 -1.05
C PHE A 115 -4.06 -8.61 -0.72
N MET A 116 -4.31 -7.43 -1.28
CA MET A 116 -3.51 -6.23 -1.14
C MET A 116 -4.33 -5.16 -0.39
N PRO A 117 -4.18 -5.04 0.95
CA PRO A 117 -4.81 -3.98 1.71
C PRO A 117 -4.08 -2.63 1.54
N ILE A 118 -4.82 -1.57 1.26
CA ILE A 118 -4.30 -0.20 1.15
C ILE A 118 -5.02 0.68 2.17
N LEU A 119 -4.29 1.13 3.20
CA LEU A 119 -4.84 1.96 4.26
C LEU A 119 -5.18 3.36 3.74
N ASP A 120 -6.20 3.98 4.32
CA ASP A 120 -6.54 5.38 4.08
C ASP A 120 -5.31 6.28 4.26
N GLY A 121 -5.00 7.06 3.22
CA GLY A 121 -3.83 7.93 3.14
C GLY A 121 -2.53 7.28 2.70
N SER A 122 -2.52 5.99 2.41
CA SER A 122 -1.38 5.32 1.80
C SER A 122 -1.44 5.43 0.27
N CYS A 123 -0.29 5.24 -0.35
CA CYS A 123 -0.15 5.32 -1.81
C CYS A 123 -0.02 3.93 -2.41
N LEU A 124 -0.71 3.69 -3.52
CA LEU A 124 -0.42 2.62 -4.46
C LEU A 124 0.57 3.14 -5.49
N ILE A 125 1.77 2.58 -5.48
CA ILE A 125 2.84 2.87 -6.44
C ILE A 125 2.83 1.81 -7.54
N ARG A 126 2.90 2.25 -8.79
CA ARG A 126 2.85 1.41 -9.99
C ARG A 126 3.86 1.90 -11.03
N ASP A 127 4.31 0.98 -11.85
CA ASP A 127 5.28 1.19 -12.94
C ASP A 127 4.61 1.58 -14.27
N ARG A 128 3.49 0.95 -14.63
CA ARG A 128 2.82 1.17 -15.92
C ARG A 128 1.57 2.06 -15.85
N LEU A 129 0.77 1.92 -14.79
CA LEU A 129 -0.41 2.75 -14.55
C LEU A 129 -0.09 3.89 -13.59
N TYR A 130 -0.99 4.88 -13.50
CA TYR A 130 -0.77 6.00 -12.60
C TYR A 130 -0.74 5.55 -11.14
N SER A 131 0.25 6.04 -10.40
CA SER A 131 0.30 5.91 -8.94
C SER A 131 -0.67 6.90 -8.28
N TYR A 132 -1.29 6.50 -7.17
CA TYR A 132 -2.26 7.34 -6.48
C TYR A 132 -2.27 7.15 -4.97
N GLU A 133 -2.68 8.20 -4.27
CA GLU A 133 -2.98 8.18 -2.84
C GLU A 133 -4.45 7.83 -2.63
N VAL A 134 -4.73 6.93 -1.68
CA VAL A 134 -6.07 6.50 -1.33
C VAL A 134 -6.68 7.46 -0.30
N CYS A 135 -7.90 7.94 -0.54
CA CYS A 135 -8.70 8.67 0.44
C CYS A 135 -10.03 7.95 0.64
N ILE A 136 -10.25 7.40 1.84
CA ILE A 136 -11.47 6.64 2.17
C ILE A 136 -12.31 7.45 3.15
N GLY A 137 -13.59 7.65 2.84
CA GLY A 137 -14.49 8.38 3.72
C GLY A 137 -15.53 9.20 2.98
N SER A 138 -15.93 10.32 3.58
CA SER A 138 -16.92 11.24 3.02
C SER A 138 -16.28 12.18 1.98
N LYS A 139 -17.11 12.72 1.07
CA LYS A 139 -16.66 13.75 0.10
C LYS A 139 -16.06 15.00 0.77
N PRO A 140 -16.60 15.54 1.88
CA PRO A 140 -15.95 16.64 2.60
C PRO A 140 -14.50 16.33 3.02
N LYS A 141 -14.25 15.11 3.52
CA LYS A 141 -12.88 14.67 3.86
C LYS A 141 -11.97 14.68 2.63
N TYR A 142 -12.47 14.18 1.49
CA TYR A 142 -11.73 14.21 0.23
C TYR A 142 -11.38 15.62 -0.22
N TRP A 143 -12.34 16.55 -0.21
CA TRP A 143 -12.11 17.95 -0.57
C TRP A 143 -11.10 18.63 0.35
N TRP A 144 -11.20 18.38 1.66
CA TRP A 144 -10.23 18.85 2.63
C TRP A 144 -8.81 18.32 2.34
N ARG A 145 -8.71 17.06 1.93
CA ARG A 145 -7.42 16.44 1.59
C ARG A 145 -6.81 17.03 0.32
N LEU A 146 -7.62 17.28 -0.72
CA LEU A 146 -7.17 17.97 -1.91
C LEU A 146 -6.63 19.37 -1.59
N PHE A 147 -7.37 20.12 -0.77
CA PHE A 147 -6.99 21.46 -0.36
C PHE A 147 -5.66 21.48 0.40
N THR A 148 -5.51 20.62 1.40
CA THR A 148 -4.27 20.53 2.20
C THR A 148 -3.06 20.08 1.38
N ASN A 149 -3.22 19.14 0.44
CA ASN A 149 -2.15 18.74 -0.47
C ASN A 149 -1.75 19.87 -1.42
N ALA A 150 -2.70 20.64 -1.95
CA ALA A 150 -2.42 21.80 -2.79
C ALA A 150 -1.60 22.87 -2.04
N LEU A 151 -1.98 23.18 -0.80
CA LEU A 151 -1.21 24.10 0.05
C LEU A 151 0.22 23.60 0.31
N THR A 152 0.38 22.31 0.57
CA THR A 152 1.71 21.71 0.80
C THR A 152 2.60 21.80 -0.45
N SER A 153 2.03 21.60 -1.65
CA SER A 153 2.78 21.78 -2.90
C SER A 153 3.18 23.23 -3.16
N LEU A 154 2.33 24.19 -2.81
CA LEU A 154 2.61 25.62 -2.98
C LEU A 154 3.66 26.11 -1.97
N GLY A 155 3.66 25.58 -0.75
CA GLY A 155 4.65 25.90 0.28
C GLY A 155 6.06 25.38 -0.03
N LYS A 156 6.20 24.28 -0.78
CA LYS A 156 7.50 23.76 -1.26
C LYS A 156 8.06 24.49 -2.48
N GLY A 157 7.31 25.43 -3.08
CA GLY A 157 7.76 26.27 -4.19
C GLY A 157 8.45 27.57 -3.77
N ARG A 158 8.71 27.76 -2.46
CA ARG A 158 9.41 28.92 -1.89
C ARG A 158 10.51 28.45 -0.95
N SER A 159 11.57 27.88 -1.49
CA SER A 159 12.83 27.65 -0.80
C SER A 159 13.94 27.51 -1.81
#